data_AF-A0A6A6NL58-F1
#
_entry.id   AF-A0A6A6NL58-F1
#
_cell.length_a   1.000
_cell.length_b   1.000
_cell.length_c   1.000
_cell.angle_alpha   90.00
_cell.angle_beta   90.00
_cell.angle_gamma   90.00
#
_symmetry.space_group_name_H-M   'P 1'
#
loop_
_entity.id
_entity.type
_entity.pdbx_description
1 polymer ?
#
loop_
_entity_poly.entity_id
_entity_poly.type
_entity_poly.pdbx_seq_one_letter_code
_entity_poly.pdbx_strand_id
1 'polypeptide(L)'
;LDRKSYVRILLIHDIGESIIGDIRLYHEKYRCERLAIDFLTTVARDINPSFAEEAKRIWLEFEEGKTEAAKLVRELDKLEYLFQAATYEERSYL
;
A
#
# COMPACT_ATOMS: atom_id res chain seq x y z
N LEU A 1 14.06 15.96 -3.77
CA LEU A 1 13.23 14.78 -3.45
C LEU A 1 12.62 14.99 -2.07
N ASP A 2 11.29 15.14 -1.98
CA ASP A 2 10.61 15.29 -0.68
C ASP A 2 10.51 13.93 0.02
N ARG A 3 11.45 13.65 0.94
CA ARG A 3 11.53 12.39 1.68
C ARG A 3 10.24 12.05 2.42
N LYS A 4 9.47 13.05 2.85
CA LYS A 4 8.23 12.83 3.61
C LYS A 4 7.15 12.19 2.74
N SER A 5 7.08 12.57 1.45
CA SER A 5 6.11 11.98 0.52
C SER A 5 6.36 10.50 0.27
N TYR A 6 7.62 10.09 0.08
CA TYR A 6 7.96 8.67 -0.11
C TYR A 6 7.60 7.82 1.10
N VAL A 7 7.98 8.26 2.30
CA VAL A 7 7.72 7.52 3.54
C VAL A 7 6.21 7.38 3.76
N ARG A 8 5.43 8.42 3.47
CA ARG A 8 3.97 8.38 3.58
C ARG A 8 3.35 7.38 2.63
N ILE A 9 3.76 7.37 1.36
CA ILE A 9 3.26 6.39 0.39
C ILE A 9 3.63 4.96 0.82
N LEU A 10 4.90 4.72 1.22
CA LEU A 10 5.35 3.42 1.72
C LEU A 10 4.52 2.91 2.90
N LEU A 11 4.14 3.79 3.84
CA LEU A 11 3.34 3.38 5.00
C LEU A 11 1.87 3.08 4.68
N ILE A 12 1.34 3.68 3.61
CA ILE A 12 -0.11 3.67 3.32
C ILE A 12 -0.47 2.73 2.17
N HIS A 13 0.44 2.45 1.23
CA HIS A 13 0.10 1.72 0.00
C HIS A 13 -0.62 0.38 0.26
N ASP A 14 -0.14 -0.42 1.21
CA ASP A 14 -0.74 -1.72 1.60
C ASP A 14 -1.58 -1.68 2.88
N ILE A 15 -1.98 -0.50 3.38
CA ILE A 15 -2.74 -0.43 4.65
C ILE A 15 -4.09 -1.18 4.55
N GLY A 16 -4.65 -1.33 3.35
CA GLY A 16 -5.85 -2.12 3.10
C GLY A 16 -5.69 -3.61 3.40
N GLU A 17 -4.48 -4.16 3.27
CA GLU A 17 -4.17 -5.57 3.56
C GLU A 17 -4.38 -5.93 5.04
N SER A 18 -4.45 -4.92 5.93
CA SER A 18 -4.84 -5.14 7.34
C SER A 18 -6.29 -5.64 7.51
N ILE A 19 -7.15 -5.45 6.51
CA ILE A 19 -8.55 -5.90 6.50
C ILE A 19 -8.71 -7.15 5.65
N ILE A 20 -8.11 -7.19 4.46
CA ILE A 20 -8.34 -8.24 3.45
C ILE A 20 -7.23 -9.30 3.40
N GLY A 21 -6.09 -9.07 4.07
CA GLY A 21 -4.86 -9.86 3.94
C GLY A 21 -4.08 -9.56 2.64
N ASP A 22 -2.89 -10.13 2.51
CA ASP A 22 -2.09 -10.09 1.26
C ASP A 22 -2.77 -10.97 0.20
N ILE A 23 -3.63 -10.35 -0.62
CA ILE A 23 -4.37 -11.02 -1.70
C ILE A 23 -3.60 -10.87 -3.02
N ARG A 24 -3.21 -12.00 -3.63
CA ARG A 24 -2.54 -12.04 -4.94
C ARG A 24 -3.48 -12.10 -6.16
N LEU A 25 -4.80 -12.02 -5.95
CA LEU A 25 -5.81 -12.10 -7.02
C LEU A 25 -5.80 -10.82 -7.88
N TYR A 26 -5.10 -10.86 -9.02
CA TYR A 26 -4.91 -9.72 -9.93
C TYR A 26 -6.19 -8.96 -10.32
N HIS A 27 -7.33 -9.63 -10.46
CA HIS A 27 -8.58 -9.03 -10.96
C HIS A 27 -9.47 -8.43 -9.88
N GLU A 28 -9.32 -8.86 -8.62
CA GLU A 28 -10.12 -8.35 -7.50
C GLU A 28 -9.32 -7.50 -6.52
N LYS A 29 -7.97 -7.56 -6.54
CA LYS A 29 -7.08 -6.85 -5.62
C LYS A 29 -7.48 -5.38 -5.45
N TYR A 30 -7.50 -4.62 -6.55
CA TYR A 30 -7.86 -3.21 -6.52
C TYR A 30 -9.24 -2.94 -5.90
N ARG A 31 -10.25 -3.75 -6.24
CA ARG A 31 -11.62 -3.56 -5.71
C ARG A 31 -11.65 -3.84 -4.20
N CYS A 32 -11.01 -4.92 -3.77
CA CYS A 32 -10.95 -5.31 -2.36
C CYS A 32 -10.19 -4.28 -1.53
N GLU A 33 -9.03 -3.82 -2.01
CA GLU A 33 -8.24 -2.78 -1.34
C GLU A 33 -8.97 -1.46 -1.27
N ARG A 34 -9.66 -1.07 -2.34
CA ARG A 34 -10.48 0.15 -2.32
C ARG A 34 -11.56 0.10 -1.24
N LEU A 35 -12.26 -1.04 -1.11
CA LEU A 35 -13.25 -1.24 -0.06
C LEU A 35 -12.62 -1.22 1.33
N ALA A 36 -11.43 -1.82 1.49
CA ALA A 36 -10.68 -1.81 2.74
C ALA A 36 -10.26 -0.39 3.15
N ILE A 37 -9.74 0.40 2.22
CA ILE A 37 -9.38 1.81 2.45
C ILE A 37 -10.61 2.65 2.78
N ASP A 38 -11.71 2.47 2.06
CA ASP A 38 -12.95 3.19 2.34
C ASP A 38 -13.49 2.86 3.74
N PHE A 39 -13.40 1.61 4.16
CA PHE A 39 -13.73 1.19 5.52
C PHE A 39 -12.79 1.82 6.56
N LEU A 40 -11.47 1.65 6.41
CA LEU A 40 -10.47 2.17 7.33
C LEU A 40 -10.57 3.69 7.51
N THR A 41 -10.75 4.42 6.41
CA THR A 41 -10.87 5.88 6.43
C THR A 41 -12.19 6.34 7.03
N THR A 42 -13.27 5.57 6.87
CA THR A 42 -14.54 5.83 7.56
C THR A 42 -14.39 5.67 9.06
N VAL A 43 -13.77 4.59 9.53
CA VAL A 43 -13.49 4.37 10.96
C VAL A 43 -12.56 5.44 11.53
N ALA A 44 -11.49 5.78 10.80
CA ALA A 44 -10.53 6.78 11.23
C ALA A 44 -11.12 8.20 11.28
N ARG A 45 -12.19 8.48 10.51
CA ARG A 45 -12.80 9.81 10.43
C ARG A 45 -13.33 10.29 11.78
N ASP A 46 -13.85 9.39 12.61
CA ASP A 46 -14.40 9.76 13.93
C ASP A 46 -13.30 10.14 14.95
N ILE A 47 -12.06 9.69 14.71
CA ILE A 47 -10.90 9.93 15.60
C ILE A 47 -10.02 11.07 15.07
N ASN A 48 -9.74 11.06 13.77
CA ASN A 48 -8.90 12.04 13.09
C ASN A 48 -9.34 12.23 11.62
N PRO A 49 -10.28 13.15 11.36
CA PRO A 49 -10.78 13.41 10.01
C PRO A 49 -9.69 13.83 9.03
N SER A 50 -8.72 14.64 9.47
CA SER A 50 -7.63 15.12 8.62
C SER A 50 -6.77 13.96 8.11
N PHE A 51 -6.42 13.04 9.01
CA PHE A 51 -5.65 11.85 8.66
C PHE A 51 -6.44 10.91 7.75
N ALA A 52 -7.73 10.70 8.00
CA ALA A 52 -8.57 9.84 7.16
C ALA A 52 -8.57 10.30 5.69
N GLU A 53 -8.75 11.61 5.46
CA GLU A 53 -8.71 12.17 4.10
C GLU A 53 -7.30 12.16 3.50
N GLU A 54 -6.27 12.40 4.31
CA GLU A 54 -4.88 12.30 3.86
C GLU A 54 -4.50 10.87 3.45
N ALA A 55 -4.85 9.86 4.25
CA ALA A 55 -4.56 8.45 3.97
C ALA A 55 -5.23 7.99 2.68
N LYS A 56 -6.53 8.33 2.49
CA LYS A 56 -7.25 8.02 1.25
C LYS A 56 -6.60 8.65 0.03
N ARG A 57 -6.18 9.92 0.15
CA ARG A 57 -5.50 10.64 -0.93
C ARG A 57 -4.15 10.03 -1.27
N ILE A 58 -3.34 9.66 -0.27
CA ILE A 58 -2.04 9.03 -0.47
C ILE A 58 -2.19 7.67 -1.14
N TRP A 59 -3.17 6.87 -0.71
CA TRP A 59 -3.46 5.58 -1.34
C TRP A 59 -3.85 5.76 -2.81
N LEU A 60 -4.74 6.71 -3.11
CA LEU A 60 -5.10 7.04 -4.50
C LEU A 60 -3.89 7.51 -5.33
N GLU A 61 -3.00 8.32 -4.74
CA GLU A 61 -1.77 8.76 -5.40
C GLU A 61 -0.87 7.57 -5.79
N PHE A 62 -0.72 6.60 -4.88
CA PHE A 62 0.02 5.37 -5.15
C PHE A 62 -0.60 4.57 -6.29
N GLU A 63 -1.90 4.32 -6.23
CA GLU A 63 -2.65 3.54 -7.22
C GLU A 63 -2.57 4.17 -8.61
N GLU A 64 -2.73 5.49 -8.70
CA GLU A 64 -2.62 6.22 -9.97
C GLU A 64 -1.22 6.16 -10.58
N GLY A 65 -0.17 6.06 -9.76
CA GLY A 65 1.21 5.86 -10.24
C GLY A 65 1.78 7.01 -11.08
N LYS A 66 1.22 8.22 -10.99
CA LYS A 66 1.62 9.36 -11.82
C LYS A 66 2.78 10.16 -11.22
N THR A 67 2.82 10.27 -9.90
CA THR A 67 3.84 11.06 -9.20
C THR A 67 5.17 10.32 -9.15
N GLU A 68 6.26 11.08 -9.07
CA GLU A 68 7.61 10.49 -8.95
C GLU A 68 7.74 9.62 -7.69
N ALA A 69 7.06 10.04 -6.61
CA ALA A 69 7.04 9.28 -5.37
C ALA A 69 6.30 7.94 -5.51
N ALA A 70 5.11 7.95 -6.12
CA ALA A 70 4.36 6.72 -6.38
C ALA A 70 5.13 5.75 -7.29
N LYS A 71 5.77 6.26 -8.35
CA LYS A 71 6.59 5.46 -9.27
C LYS A 71 7.76 4.80 -8.54
N LEU A 72 8.52 5.56 -7.75
CA LEU A 72 9.65 5.01 -7.02
C LEU A 72 9.21 3.97 -6.00
N VAL A 73 8.14 4.24 -5.24
CA VAL A 73 7.63 3.29 -4.24
C VAL A 73 7.15 2.01 -4.90
N ARG A 74 6.53 2.09 -6.09
CA ARG A 74 6.12 0.89 -6.84
C ARG A 74 7.31 0.04 -7.31
N GLU A 75 8.44 0.65 -7.64
CA GLU A 75 9.65 -0.12 -7.95
C GLU A 75 10.29 -0.72 -6.69
N LEU A 76 10.22 -0.03 -5.54
CA LEU A 76 10.67 -0.56 -4.26
C LEU A 76 9.81 -1.74 -3.78
N ASP A 77 8.49 -1.66 -3.96
CA ASP A 77 7.54 -2.73 -3.65
C ASP A 77 7.87 -4.02 -4.44
N LYS A 78 8.13 -3.90 -5.75
CA LYS A 78 8.61 -5.04 -6.56
C LYS A 78 9.92 -5.63 -6.05
N LEU A 79 10.86 -4.78 -5.65
CA LEU A 79 12.15 -5.23 -5.11
C LEU A 79 11.98 -5.97 -3.78
N GLU A 80 11.10 -5.47 -2.91
CA GLU A 80 10.73 -6.10 -1.65
C GLU A 80 10.14 -7.49 -1.90
N TYR A 81 9.19 -7.60 -2.83
CA TYR A 81 8.59 -8.87 -3.22
C TYR A 81 9.63 -9.89 -3.73
N LEU A 82 10.58 -9.46 -4.56
CA LEU A 82 11.67 -10.32 -5.04
C LEU A 82 12.59 -10.78 -3.90
N PHE A 83 12.87 -9.89 -2.95
CA PHE A 83 13.68 -10.20 -1.78
C PHE A 83 12.98 -11.22 -0.88
N GLN A 84 11.68 -11.08 -0.66
CA GLN A 84 10.87 -12.07 0.03
C GLN A 84 10.94 -13.43 -0.70
N ALA A 85 10.72 -13.46 -2.01
CA ALA A 85 10.74 -14.69 -2.80
C ALA A 85 12.09 -15.43 -2.69
N ALA A 86 13.21 -14.71 -2.82
CA ALA A 86 14.55 -15.27 -2.66
C ALA A 86 14.78 -15.82 -1.23
N THR A 87 14.30 -15.10 -0.21
CA THR A 87 14.39 -15.53 1.19
C THR A 87 13.57 -16.80 1.45
N TYR A 88 12.37 -16.91 0.86
CA TYR A 88 11.54 -18.11 0.97
C TYR A 88 12.16 -19.30 0.26
N GLU A 89 12.77 -19.09 -0.92
CA GLU A 89 13.51 -20.12 -1.62
C GLU A 89 14.66 -20.66 -0.76
N GLU A 90 15.51 -19.79 -0.21
CA GLU A 90 16.62 -20.20 0.67
C GLU A 90 16.13 -20.99 1.89
N ARG A 91 15.05 -20.53 2.54
CA ARG A 91 14.44 -21.22 3.69
C ARG A 91 13.82 -22.57 3.34
N SER A 92 13.42 -22.78 2.09
CA SER A 92 12.87 -24.06 1.65
C SER A 92 13.93 -25.15 1.48
N TYR A 93 15.21 -24.79 1.45
CA TYR A 93 16.33 -25.74 1.39
C TYR A 93 16.90 -26.09 2.78
N LEU A 94 16.36 -25.50 3.85
CA LEU A 94 16.65 -25.82 5.25
C LEU A 94 15.56 -26.75 5.83
#